data_AF-A0A378N6G8-F1
#
_entry.id   AF-A0A378N6G8-F1
#
_cell.length_a   1.000
_cell.length_b   1.000
_cell.length_c   1.000
_cell.angle_alpha   90.00
_cell.angle_beta   90.00
_cell.angle_gamma   90.00
#
_symmetry.space_group_name_H-M   'P 1'
#
loop_
_entity.id
_entity.type
_entity.pdbx_description
1 polymer ?
#
loop_
_entity_poly.entity_id
_entity_poly.type
_entity_poly.pdbx_seq_one_letter_code
_entity_poly.pdbx_strand_id
1 'polypeptide(L)'
;MNLIGKKGKALYLNSGHWSATAAKEARNFAEIDEINILETEPQLKVSRLDFSDIAEQYDYIHYCTNETISGVEIFDIPNVGNTR
;
A
#
# COMPACT_ATOMS: atom_id res chain seq x y z
N MET A 1 1.70 -0.03 -19.17
CA MET A 1 1.51 -1.48 -18.89
C MET A 1 0.57 -1.55 -17.69
N ASN A 2 -0.61 -2.17 -17.83
CA ASN A 2 -1.55 -2.30 -16.70
C ASN A 2 -1.17 -3.58 -15.93
N LEU A 3 -0.86 -3.46 -14.64
CA LEU A 3 -0.49 -4.57 -13.77
C LEU A 3 -1.71 -5.30 -13.18
N ILE A 4 -2.91 -4.75 -13.39
CA ILE A 4 -4.15 -5.33 -12.90
C ILE A 4 -4.45 -6.62 -13.66
N GLY A 5 -4.69 -7.66 -12.88
CA GLY A 5 -4.89 -9.02 -13.34
C GLY A 5 -6.36 -9.38 -13.39
N LYS A 6 -6.66 -10.61 -12.97
CA LYS A 6 -8.02 -11.16 -13.05
C LYS A 6 -8.92 -10.70 -11.91
N LYS A 7 -8.34 -10.26 -10.79
CA LYS A 7 -9.11 -9.81 -9.62
C LYS A 7 -9.63 -8.39 -9.81
N GLY A 8 -9.01 -7.61 -10.70
CA GLY A 8 -9.44 -6.26 -11.05
C GLY A 8 -9.11 -5.23 -9.98
N LYS A 9 -8.38 -5.63 -8.93
CA LYS A 9 -8.26 -4.89 -7.68
C LYS A 9 -6.84 -4.90 -7.15
N ALA A 10 -6.38 -3.77 -6.62
CA ALA A 10 -5.09 -3.63 -5.96
C ALA A 10 -5.22 -2.98 -4.58
N LEU A 11 -4.28 -3.28 -3.70
CA LEU A 11 -4.19 -2.66 -2.37
C LEU A 11 -3.03 -1.66 -2.34
N TYR A 12 -3.31 -0.43 -1.90
CA TYR A 12 -2.33 0.62 -1.73
C TYR A 12 -2.12 0.87 -0.23
N LEU A 13 -0.90 0.63 0.24
CA LEU A 13 -0.50 0.93 1.61
C LEU A 13 -0.09 2.40 1.66
N ASN A 14 -0.90 3.22 2.33
CA ASN A 14 -0.64 4.63 2.49
C ASN A 14 0.30 4.87 3.67
N SER A 15 1.52 5.28 3.35
CA SER A 15 2.56 5.69 4.29
C SER A 15 2.91 7.17 4.23
N GLY A 16 2.19 7.99 3.45
CA GLY A 16 2.53 9.40 3.24
C GLY A 16 1.94 10.00 1.97
N HIS A 17 2.51 11.13 1.55
CA HIS A 17 1.98 11.95 0.46
C HIS A 17 2.04 11.24 -0.91
N TRP A 18 3.14 10.52 -1.20
CA TRP A 18 3.31 9.85 -2.48
C TRP A 18 2.39 8.66 -2.63
N SER A 19 2.21 7.87 -1.58
CA SER A 19 1.30 6.73 -1.54
C SER A 19 -0.15 7.18 -1.73
N ALA A 20 -0.57 8.26 -1.07
CA ALA A 20 -1.90 8.84 -1.25
C ALA A 20 -2.13 9.32 -2.70
N THR A 21 -1.13 9.98 -3.29
CA THR A 21 -1.20 10.47 -4.67
C THR A 21 -1.24 9.32 -5.67
N ALA A 22 -0.44 8.28 -5.46
CA ALA A 22 -0.44 7.08 -6.29
C ALA A 22 -1.79 6.34 -6.24
N ALA A 23 -2.37 6.17 -5.04
CA ALA A 23 -3.69 5.56 -4.88
C ALA A 23 -4.79 6.38 -5.58
N LYS A 24 -4.72 7.71 -5.51
CA LYS A 24 -5.67 8.60 -6.19
C LYS A 24 -5.61 8.45 -7.71
N GLU A 25 -4.42 8.40 -8.30
CA GLU A 25 -4.28 8.22 -9.74
C GLU A 25 -4.66 6.80 -10.20
N ALA A 26 -4.31 5.78 -9.42
CA ALA A 26 -4.60 4.39 -9.76
C ALA A 26 -6.12 4.11 -9.84
N ARG A 27 -6.94 4.83 -9.05
CA ARG A 27 -8.41 4.74 -9.09
C ARG A 27 -9.01 5.14 -10.45
N ASN A 28 -8.28 5.87 -11.28
CA ASN A 28 -8.72 6.18 -12.65
C ASN A 28 -8.64 4.96 -13.59
N PHE A 29 -7.95 3.90 -13.19
CA PHE A 29 -7.65 2.75 -14.05
C PHE A 29 -8.13 1.41 -13.49
N ALA A 30 -8.38 1.30 -12.19
CA ALA A 30 -8.79 0.05 -11.53
C ALA A 30 -9.47 0.26 -10.18
N GLU A 31 -9.97 -0.84 -9.59
CA GLU A 31 -10.49 -0.82 -8.23
C GLU A 31 -9.32 -0.80 -7.22
N ILE A 32 -9.29 0.20 -6.35
CA ILE A 32 -8.19 0.40 -5.40
C ILE A 32 -8.74 0.46 -3.97
N ASP A 33 -8.30 -0.47 -3.15
CA ASP A 33 -8.39 -0.32 -1.69
C ASP A 33 -7.15 0.40 -1.17
N GLU A 34 -7.33 1.21 -0.13
CA GLU A 34 -6.25 1.97 0.49
C GLU A 34 -6.29 1.75 1.99
N ILE A 35 -5.15 1.36 2.58
CA ILE A 35 -4.99 1.16 4.02
C ILE A 35 -3.89 2.11 4.51
N ASN A 36 -4.21 2.92 5.51
CA ASN A 36 -3.20 3.72 6.19
C ASN A 36 -2.38 2.81 7.11
N ILE A 37 -1.07 2.78 6.88
CA ILE A 37 -0.11 1.98 7.64
C ILE A 37 0.74 2.82 8.60
N LEU A 38 0.41 4.10 8.78
CA LEU A 38 1.04 4.97 9.76
C LEU A 38 0.24 5.03 11.06
N GLU A 39 0.97 4.98 12.17
CA GLU A 39 0.50 5.41 13.48
C GLU A 39 1.17 6.74 13.79
N THR A 40 0.39 7.78 14.07
CA THR A 40 0.90 9.15 14.28
C THR A 40 1.14 9.51 15.74
N GLU A 41 0.69 8.68 16.69
CA GLU A 41 0.82 8.93 18.13
C GLU A 41 1.30 7.67 18.86
N PRO A 42 2.25 7.76 19.81
CA PRO A 42 2.96 8.96 20.29
C PRO A 42 4.10 9.42 19.36
N GLN A 43 4.41 8.67 18.31
CA GLN A 43 5.43 8.98 17.31
C GLN A 43 5.03 8.38 15.97
N LEU A 44 5.44 9.03 14.88
CA LEU A 44 5.18 8.54 13.53
C LEU A 44 5.93 7.23 13.27
N LYS A 45 5.21 6.12 13.10
CA LYS A 45 5.79 4.80 12.82
C LYS A 45 4.87 3.96 11.92
N VAL A 46 5.43 2.92 11.32
CA VAL A 46 4.63 1.91 10.61
C VAL A 46 3.88 1.04 11.62
N SER A 47 2.57 0.90 11.46
CA SER A 47 1.68 0.18 12.39
C SER A 47 1.48 -1.29 12.02
N ARG A 48 1.49 -1.62 10.72
CA ARG A 48 1.20 -2.97 10.22
C ARG A 48 1.94 -3.24 8.91
N LEU A 49 2.62 -4.39 8.87
CA LEU A 49 3.30 -4.89 7.67
C LEU A 49 2.90 -6.32 7.29
N ASP A 50 2.05 -6.99 8.08
CA ASP A 50 1.51 -8.30 7.70
C ASP A 50 0.10 -8.17 7.13
N PHE A 51 -0.04 -8.50 5.85
CA PHE A 51 -1.28 -8.47 5.08
C PHE A 51 -1.60 -9.84 4.48
N SER A 52 -0.92 -10.90 4.90
CA SER A 52 -1.12 -12.26 4.38
C SER A 52 -2.56 -12.78 4.55
N ASP A 53 -3.29 -12.25 5.52
CA ASP A 53 -4.71 -12.51 5.80
C ASP A 53 -5.67 -11.94 4.74
N ILE A 54 -5.28 -10.87 4.05
CA ILE A 54 -6.13 -10.20 3.06
C ILE A 54 -5.52 -10.16 1.66
N ALA A 55 -4.22 -10.41 1.52
CA ALA A 55 -3.49 -10.17 0.28
C ALA A 55 -4.02 -10.99 -0.91
N GLU A 56 -4.60 -12.17 -0.67
CA GLU A 56 -5.11 -13.05 -1.72
C GLU A 56 -6.29 -12.45 -2.52
N GLN A 57 -6.96 -11.40 -2.03
CA GLN A 57 -8.03 -10.73 -2.78
C GLN A 57 -7.52 -9.69 -3.79
N TYR A 58 -6.23 -9.36 -3.75
CA TYR A 58 -5.62 -8.33 -4.60
C TYR A 58 -4.72 -8.93 -5.69
N ASP A 59 -4.65 -8.29 -6.85
CA ASP A 59 -3.73 -8.67 -7.92
C ASP A 59 -2.28 -8.29 -7.58
N TYR A 60 -2.11 -7.14 -6.93
CA TYR A 60 -0.83 -6.69 -6.37
C TYR A 60 -1.03 -5.74 -5.18
N ILE A 61 0.04 -5.54 -4.41
CA ILE A 61 0.10 -4.57 -3.32
C ILE A 61 1.16 -3.49 -3.63
N HIS A 62 0.77 -2.22 -3.57
CA HIS A 62 1.65 -1.08 -3.76
C HIS A 62 1.95 -0.40 -2.42
N TYR A 63 3.22 -0.06 -2.17
CA TYR A 63 3.64 0.78 -1.06
C TYR A 63 4.83 1.66 -1.48
N CYS A 64 4.98 2.82 -0.84
CA CYS A 64 6.16 3.67 -1.02
C CYS A 64 7.19 3.38 0.08
N THR A 65 8.40 2.99 -0.32
CA THR A 65 9.50 2.64 0.63
C THR A 65 10.09 3.87 1.32
N ASN A 66 10.11 5.01 0.65
CA ASN A 66 10.67 6.25 1.19
C ASN A 66 9.73 7.43 0.89
N GLU A 67 8.91 7.77 1.87
CA GLU A 67 8.03 8.94 1.81
C GLU A 67 8.80 10.19 2.24
N THR A 68 9.29 10.93 1.26
CA THR A 68 10.10 12.15 1.48
C THR A 68 9.28 13.35 1.97
N ILE A 69 7.94 13.26 1.97
CA ILE A 69 7.01 14.31 2.42
C ILE A 69 6.00 13.70 3.40
N SER A 70 6.12 14.08 4.67
CA SER A 70 5.16 13.74 5.74
C SER A 70 4.89 12.24 5.96
N GLY A 71 5.82 11.36 5.59
CA GLY A 71 5.72 9.93 5.84
C GLY A 71 6.95 9.35 6.54
N VAL A 72 7.09 8.03 6.47
CA VAL A 72 8.21 7.28 7.05
C VAL A 72 8.98 6.51 5.99
N GLU A 73 10.22 6.18 6.32
CA GLU A 73 10.97 5.16 5.59
C GLU A 73 10.54 3.78 6.10
N ILE A 74 10.13 2.91 5.17
CA ILE A 74 9.75 1.53 5.45
C ILE A 74 10.96 0.64 5.16
N PHE A 75 11.59 0.13 6.21
CA PHE A 75 12.78 -0.72 6.11
C PHE A 75 12.45 -2.19 5.84
N ASP A 76 11.27 -2.63 6.27
CA ASP A 76 10.83 -4.02 6.19
C ASP A 76 9.86 -4.23 5.02
N ILE A 77 9.99 -5.36 4.32
CA ILE A 77 9.10 -5.72 3.22
C ILE A 77 7.76 -6.20 3.79
N PRO A 78 6.60 -5.66 3.36
CA PRO A 78 5.30 -6.16 3.78
C PRO A 78 5.13 -7.65 3.47
N ASN A 79 4.67 -8.43 4.45
CA ASN A 79 4.31 -9.83 4.24
C ASN A 79 2.95 -9.90 3.53
N VAL A 80 2.96 -10.44 2.31
CA VAL A 80 1.79 -10.53 1.44
C VAL A 80 1.48 -11.98 1.03
N GLY A 81 2.13 -12.96 1.69
CA GLY A 81 1.98 -14.37 1.36
C GLY A 81 2.37 -14.68 -0.10
N ASN A 82 1.43 -15.19 -0.89
CA ASN A 82 1.62 -15.55 -2.30
C ASN A 82 1.27 -14.41 -3.28
N THR A 83 0.78 -13.28 -2.79
CA THR A 83 0.42 -12.13 -3.61
C THR A 83 1.68 -11.36 -4.03
N ARG A 84 1.60 -10.69 -5.19
CA ARG A 84 2.71 -9.93 -5.78
C ARG A 84 2.77 -8.49 -5.30
#